data_AF-S1RNA3-F1
#
_entry.id   AF-S1RNA3-F1
#
_cell.length_a   1.000
_cell.length_b   1.000
_cell.length_c   1.000
_cell.angle_alpha   90.00
_cell.angle_beta   90.00
_cell.angle_gamma   90.00
#
_symmetry.space_group_name_H-M   'P 1'
#
loop_
_entity.id
_entity.type
_entity.pdbx_description
1 polymer ?
#
loop_
_entity_poly.entity_id
_entity_poly.type
_entity_poly.pdbx_seq_one_letter_code
_entity_poly.pdbx_strand_id
1 'polypeptide(L)'
;MTTLPVCREDASFDLAVDPSYGQCAVTAMLVRELVGGDVYRIRTESGMTHYFNFIEDTLVDFTIDQFRLYNLHVSYKNAEFMPDNFEKLNQNTQYRYQRLKNKVLKHLEENK
;
A
#
# COMPACT_ATOMS: atom_id res chain seq x y z
N MET A 1 -3.29 -5.53 22.50
CA MET A 1 -4.25 -5.43 21.39
C MET A 1 -3.43 -5.45 20.10
N THR A 2 -3.50 -6.55 19.35
CA THR A 2 -2.52 -6.93 18.32
C THR A 2 -2.66 -6.10 17.05
N THR A 3 -1.69 -5.24 16.82
CA THR A 3 -1.47 -4.51 15.57
C THR A 3 -0.95 -5.46 14.49
N LEU A 4 -1.81 -5.90 13.57
CA LEU A 4 -1.37 -6.68 12.41
C LEU A 4 -1.30 -5.79 11.16
N PRO A 5 -0.13 -5.73 10.48
CA PRO A 5 -0.02 -5.21 9.13
C PRO A 5 -0.21 -6.36 8.17
N VAL A 6 -1.44 -6.71 7.84
CA VAL A 6 -1.68 -7.62 6.71
C VAL A 6 -3.07 -7.38 6.18
N CYS A 7 -3.21 -7.43 4.86
CA CYS A 7 -4.43 -7.90 4.21
C CYS A 7 -4.79 -9.24 4.88
N ARG A 8 -5.61 -9.21 5.95
CA ARG A 8 -6.24 -10.41 6.46
C ARG A 8 -7.11 -10.97 5.34
N GLU A 9 -7.30 -12.28 5.34
CA GLU A 9 -8.61 -12.84 4.95
C GLU A 9 -9.61 -12.29 5.96
N ASP A 10 -9.99 -11.03 5.79
CA ASP A 10 -11.15 -10.52 6.46
C ASP A 10 -12.33 -11.18 5.76
N ALA A 11 -12.98 -12.14 6.42
CA ALA A 11 -14.13 -12.85 5.88
C ALA A 11 -15.28 -11.88 5.50
N SER A 12 -15.20 -10.62 5.94
CA SER A 12 -16.11 -9.55 5.57
C SER A 12 -15.71 -8.78 4.31
N PHE A 13 -14.49 -8.95 3.79
CA PHE A 13 -13.98 -8.19 2.65
C PHE A 13 -13.63 -9.09 1.46
N ASP A 14 -14.54 -9.15 0.50
CA ASP A 14 -14.38 -9.92 -0.71
C ASP A 14 -13.51 -9.15 -1.73
N LEU A 15 -12.31 -9.66 -2.01
CA LEU A 15 -11.42 -9.13 -3.04
C LEU A 15 -12.04 -9.14 -4.45
N ALA A 16 -13.05 -9.98 -4.70
CA ALA A 16 -13.81 -9.96 -5.94
C ALA A 16 -14.76 -8.75 -6.02
N VAL A 17 -15.21 -8.24 -4.87
CA VAL A 17 -16.10 -7.06 -4.78
C VAL A 17 -15.29 -5.77 -4.78
N ASP A 18 -14.17 -5.72 -4.07
CA ASP A 18 -13.24 -4.59 -4.09
C ASP A 18 -11.77 -5.03 -4.25
N PRO A 19 -11.27 -5.05 -5.50
CA PRO A 19 -9.87 -5.38 -5.81
C PRO A 19 -8.85 -4.35 -5.32
N SER A 20 -9.29 -3.17 -4.87
CA SER A 20 -8.43 -2.09 -4.38
C SER A 20 -7.99 -2.30 -2.93
N TYR A 21 -8.66 -3.18 -2.19
CA TYR A 21 -8.34 -3.47 -0.79
C TYR A 21 -6.90 -3.93 -0.58
N GLY A 22 -6.17 -3.22 0.27
CA GLY A 22 -4.76 -3.50 0.53
C GLY A 22 -3.82 -3.19 -0.64
N GLN A 23 -4.28 -2.50 -1.70
CA GLN A 23 -3.37 -2.04 -2.76
C GLN A 23 -2.39 -0.98 -2.26
N CYS A 24 -2.75 -0.16 -1.26
CA CYS A 24 -1.82 0.84 -0.70
C CYS A 24 -0.48 0.22 -0.26
N ALA A 25 -0.52 -0.96 0.38
CA ALA A 25 0.69 -1.71 0.70
C ALA A 25 1.44 -2.13 -0.57
N VAL A 26 0.77 -2.81 -1.51
CA VAL A 26 1.39 -3.30 -2.76
C VAL A 26 2.06 -2.17 -3.55
N THR A 27 1.39 -1.02 -3.66
CA THR A 27 1.91 0.15 -4.37
C THR A 27 3.08 0.77 -3.62
N ALA A 28 3.00 0.95 -2.31
CA ALA A 28 4.09 1.55 -1.54
C ALA A 28 5.38 0.73 -1.60
N MET A 29 5.26 -0.60 -1.59
CA MET A 29 6.40 -1.50 -1.76
C MET A 29 7.03 -1.36 -3.15
N LEU A 30 6.21 -1.31 -4.21
CA LEU A 30 6.71 -1.20 -5.58
C LEU A 30 7.40 0.14 -5.83
N VAL A 31 6.81 1.23 -5.33
CA VAL A 31 7.42 2.56 -5.41
C VAL A 31 8.78 2.56 -4.73
N ARG A 32 8.88 1.93 -3.56
CA ARG A 32 10.15 1.78 -2.87
C ARG A 32 11.17 0.98 -3.66
N GLU A 33 10.78 -0.11 -4.32
CA GLU A 33 11.69 -0.89 -5.16
C GLU A 33 12.17 -0.10 -6.39
N LEU A 34 11.28 0.68 -7.02
CA LEU A 34 11.58 1.38 -8.28
C LEU A 34 12.27 2.73 -8.09
N VAL A 35 11.91 3.47 -7.04
CA VAL A 35 12.33 4.86 -6.81
C VAL A 35 13.18 5.00 -5.54
N GLY A 36 13.12 4.02 -4.63
CA GLY A 36 13.73 4.11 -3.30
C GLY A 36 12.82 4.80 -2.29
N GLY A 37 13.44 5.36 -1.25
CA GLY A 37 12.73 5.98 -0.13
C GLY A 37 12.17 4.99 0.88
N ASP A 38 11.41 5.54 1.82
CA ASP A 38 10.90 4.85 3.00
C ASP A 38 9.41 4.60 2.90
N VAL A 39 8.93 3.51 3.51
CA VAL A 39 7.50 3.24 3.64
C VAL A 39 7.05 3.61 5.04
N TYR A 40 5.95 4.33 5.12
CA TYR A 40 5.28 4.67 6.37
C TYR A 40 3.88 4.09 6.40
N ARG A 41 3.40 3.84 7.62
CA ARG A 41 2.06 3.33 7.90
C ARG A 41 1.34 4.25 8.86
N ILE A 42 0.05 4.46 8.63
CA ILE A 42 -0.87 5.01 9.63
C ILE A 42 -2.03 4.05 9.89
N ARG A 43 -2.66 4.24 11.04
CA ARG A 43 -3.91 3.58 11.43
C ARG A 43 -5.00 4.64 11.43
N THR A 44 -6.01 4.43 10.59
CA THR A 44 -7.21 5.26 10.56
C THR A 44 -8.07 5.01 11.81
N GLU A 45 -9.01 5.92 12.10
CA GLU A 45 -9.94 5.77 13.22
C GLU A 45 -10.83 4.52 13.08
N SER A 46 -11.10 4.07 11.86
CA SER A 46 -11.83 2.83 11.58
C SER A 46 -11.00 1.56 11.79
N GLY A 47 -9.72 1.69 12.18
CA GLY A 47 -8.81 0.56 12.39
C GLY A 47 -8.13 0.05 11.12
N MET A 48 -8.46 0.59 9.94
CA MET A 48 -7.78 0.27 8.68
C MET A 48 -6.36 0.85 8.66
N THR A 49 -5.42 0.10 8.10
CA THR A 49 -4.05 0.56 7.88
C THR A 49 -3.89 1.15 6.49
N HIS A 50 -3.19 2.27 6.41
CA HIS A 50 -2.80 2.90 5.15
C HIS A 50 -1.28 2.99 5.02
N TYR A 51 -0.75 2.75 3.82
CA TYR A 51 0.68 2.75 3.52
C TYR A 51 0.98 3.76 2.42
N PHE A 52 2.07 4.48 2.57
CA PHE A 52 2.53 5.52 1.65
C PHE A 52 4.05 5.67 1.77
N ASN A 53 4.64 6.46 0.87
CA ASN A 53 6.09 6.62 0.80
C ASN A 53 6.53 8.00 1.28
N PHE A 54 7.75 8.06 1.78
CA PHE A 54 8.55 9.28 1.85
C PHE A 54 9.76 9.13 0.93
N ILE A 55 9.87 10.03 -0.04
CA ILE A 55 10.97 10.05 -1.02
C ILE A 55 11.63 11.41 -0.89
N GLU A 56 12.89 11.45 -0.47
CA GLU A 56 13.64 12.71 -0.23
C GLU A 56 12.81 13.72 0.61
N ASP A 57 12.33 13.27 1.77
CA ASP A 57 11.47 14.03 2.70
C ASP A 57 10.12 14.51 2.14
N THR A 58 9.77 14.09 0.92
CA THR A 58 8.47 14.39 0.30
C THR A 58 7.50 13.23 0.53
N LEU A 59 6.32 13.54 1.09
CA LEU A 59 5.23 12.58 1.21
C LEU A 59 4.65 12.27 -0.16
N VAL A 60 4.68 11.00 -0.55
CA VAL A 60 4.14 10.50 -1.81
C VAL A 60 3.12 9.41 -1.53
N ASP A 61 1.87 9.65 -1.92
CA ASP A 61 0.75 8.73 -1.71
C ASP A 61 -0.04 8.54 -3.01
N PHE A 62 0.29 7.48 -3.74
CA PHE A 62 -0.37 7.10 -4.99
C PHE A 62 -1.76 6.46 -4.79
N THR A 63 -2.19 6.27 -3.55
CA THR A 63 -3.42 5.53 -3.23
C THR A 63 -4.39 6.30 -2.33
N ILE A 64 -4.12 7.57 -2.04
CA ILE A 64 -4.98 8.45 -1.22
C ILE A 64 -6.42 8.51 -1.73
N ASP A 65 -6.62 8.44 -3.04
CA ASP A 65 -7.95 8.52 -3.64
C ASP A 65 -8.84 7.32 -3.26
N GLN A 66 -8.27 6.17 -2.93
CA GLN A 66 -9.03 5.02 -2.42
C GLN A 66 -9.76 5.38 -1.12
N PHE A 67 -9.11 6.14 -0.24
CA PHE A 67 -9.69 6.54 1.04
C PHE A 67 -10.73 7.65 0.87
N ARG A 68 -10.51 8.55 -0.10
CA ARG A 68 -11.50 9.57 -0.47
C ARG A 68 -12.79 8.93 -0.99
N LEU A 69 -12.71 7.88 -1.82
CA LEU A 69 -13.89 7.16 -2.31
C LEU A 69 -14.71 6.54 -1.19
N TYR A 70 -14.06 6.12 -0.09
CA TYR A 70 -14.73 5.60 1.11
C TYR A 70 -15.12 6.68 2.12
N ASN A 71 -14.96 7.96 1.80
CA ASN A 71 -15.13 9.09 2.74
C ASN A 71 -14.33 8.92 4.04
N LEU A 72 -13.18 8.24 3.97
CA LEU A 72 -12.29 8.03 5.10
C LEU A 72 -11.27 9.15 5.17
N HIS A 73 -11.22 9.83 6.32
CA HIS A 73 -10.20 10.85 6.56
C HIS A 73 -8.85 10.20 6.88
N VAL A 74 -7.81 10.66 6.18
CA VAL A 74 -6.44 10.18 6.33
C VAL A 74 -5.60 11.28 6.98
N SER A 75 -5.08 11.00 8.18
CA SER A 75 -4.18 11.90 8.91
C SER A 75 -2.80 11.26 9.03
N TYR A 76 -1.78 11.96 8.54
CA TYR A 76 -0.39 11.48 8.54
C TYR A 76 0.37 11.78 9.84
N LYS A 77 -0.26 12.41 10.85
CA LYS A 77 0.41 12.89 12.07
C LYS A 77 1.08 11.79 12.89
N ASN A 78 0.56 10.57 12.84
CA ASN A 78 1.05 9.42 13.61
C ASN A 78 1.63 8.34 12.70
N ALA A 79 2.36 8.77 11.66
CA ALA A 79 3.00 7.87 10.72
C ALA A 79 4.13 7.07 11.40
N GLU A 80 4.10 5.76 11.22
CA GLU A 80 5.10 4.83 11.73
C GLU A 80 5.98 4.35 10.57
N PHE A 81 7.30 4.45 10.73
CA PHE A 81 8.26 3.90 9.76
C PHE A 81 8.15 2.37 9.69
N MET A 82 8.10 1.83 8.48
CA MET A 82 8.04 0.39 8.23
C MET A 82 9.42 -0.16 7.85
N PRO A 83 9.92 -1.20 8.53
CA PRO A 83 11.22 -1.80 8.25
C PRO A 83 11.20 -2.58 6.94
N ASP A 84 12.37 -2.82 6.35
CA ASP A 84 12.52 -3.40 5.01
C ASP A 84 11.79 -4.73 4.77
N ASN A 85 11.59 -5.49 5.84
CA ASN A 85 10.98 -6.81 5.83
C ASN A 85 9.55 -6.82 6.40
N PHE A 86 8.89 -5.67 6.53
CA PHE A 86 7.49 -5.61 7.00
C PHE A 86 6.55 -6.40 6.08
N GLU A 87 7.02 -6.63 4.86
CA GLU A 87 6.49 -7.46 3.80
C GLU A 87 6.65 -8.96 4.11
N LYS A 88 6.00 -9.48 5.16
CA LYS A 88 5.63 -10.91 5.17
C LYS A 88 4.44 -11.10 4.25
N LEU A 89 4.70 -11.02 2.95
CA LEU A 89 3.68 -11.04 1.92
C LEU A 89 3.01 -12.40 1.89
N ASN A 90 1.71 -12.41 2.15
CA ASN A 90 0.89 -13.57 1.81
C ASN A 90 0.93 -13.79 0.29
N GLN A 91 0.60 -15.01 -0.17
CA GLN A 91 0.68 -15.37 -1.59
C GLN A 91 -0.14 -14.42 -2.50
N ASN A 92 -1.27 -13.90 -2.02
CA ASN A 92 -2.10 -12.95 -2.77
C ASN A 92 -1.40 -11.60 -2.97
N THR A 93 -0.79 -11.05 -1.91
CA THR A 93 -0.04 -9.79 -1.98
C THR A 93 1.16 -9.93 -2.91
N GLN A 94 1.89 -11.05 -2.86
CA GLN A 94 2.99 -11.32 -3.80
C GLN A 94 2.51 -11.36 -5.26
N TYR A 95 1.40 -12.05 -5.52
CA TYR A 95 0.83 -12.12 -6.85
C TYR A 95 0.45 -10.74 -7.39
N ARG A 96 -0.23 -9.92 -6.58
CA ARG A 96 -0.64 -8.55 -6.95
C ARG A 96 0.57 -7.64 -7.17
N TYR A 97 1.58 -7.77 -6.31
CA TYR A 97 2.85 -7.09 -6.45
C TYR A 97 3.52 -7.38 -7.79
N GLN A 98 3.74 -8.66 -8.12
CA GLN A 98 4.38 -9.05 -9.37
C GLN A 98 3.56 -8.60 -10.59
N ARG A 99 2.24 -8.70 -10.51
CA ARG A 99 1.34 -8.25 -11.59
C ARG A 99 1.43 -6.73 -11.81
N LEU A 100 1.46 -5.94 -10.74
CA LEU A 100 1.60 -4.49 -10.83
C LEU A 100 2.98 -4.12 -11.38
N LYS A 101 4.05 -4.72 -10.85
CA LYS A 101 5.43 -4.53 -11.32
C LYS A 101 5.57 -4.77 -12.82
N ASN A 102 5.08 -5.90 -13.32
CA ASN A 102 5.15 -6.24 -14.74
C ASN A 102 4.42 -5.19 -15.62
N LYS A 103 3.26 -4.71 -15.17
CA LYS A 103 2.51 -3.67 -15.89
C LYS A 103 3.25 -2.35 -15.93
N VAL A 104 3.79 -1.92 -14.79
CA VAL A 104 4.54 -0.66 -14.68
C VAL A 104 5.79 -0.72 -15.55
N LEU A 105 6.58 -1.79 -15.45
CA LEU A 105 7.80 -1.97 -16.26
C LEU A 105 7.49 -1.96 -17.76
N LYS A 106 6.46 -2.69 -18.19
CA LYS A 106 6.02 -2.68 -19.59
C LYS A 106 5.62 -1.28 -20.04
N HIS A 107 4.85 -0.55 -19.22
CA HIS A 107 4.44 0.80 -19.55
C HIS A 107 5.63 1.77 -19.65
N LEU A 108 6.64 1.62 -18.78
CA LEU A 108 7.87 2.41 -18.84
C LEU A 108 8.71 2.09 -20.08
N GLU A 109 8.71 0.85 -20.58
CA GLU A 109 9.37 0.47 -21.83
C GLU A 109 8.65 1.04 -23.06
N GLU A 110 7.32 1.06 -23.05
CA GLU A 110 6.49 1.57 -24.15
C GLU A 110 6.49 3.11 -24.26
N ASN A 111 6.86 3.81 -23.18
CA ASN A 111 6.86 5.28 -23.11
C ASN A 111 8.26 5.88 -22.91
N LYS A 112 9.31 5.12 -23.26
CA LYS A 112 10.69 5.62 -23.44
C LYS A 112 10.88 6.21 -24.83
#